data_AF-A0A8J7Y2M5-F1
#
_entry.id   AF-A0A8J7Y2M5-F1
#
_cell.length_a   1.000
_cell.length_b   1.000
_cell.length_c   1.000
_cell.angle_alpha   90.00
_cell.angle_beta   90.00
_cell.angle_gamma   90.00
#
_symmetry.space_group_name_H-M   'P 1'
#
loop_
_entity.id
_entity.type
_entity.pdbx_description
1 polymer ?
#
loop_
_entity_poly.entity_id
_entity_poly.type
_entity_poly.pdbx_seq_one_letter_code
_entity_poly.pdbx_strand_id
1 'polypeptide(L)'
;MGVVFHLGANLMPFVGALYGWPTVLGGWAVHLFNSVLAGILFTLVLSRPIFRQQATTVAESVSAGVVYAAAIGLVSTGLLLPVSMTALGVESFPEPLVPLPGFLGSFLVILSVGVAHVVYGVLLGATYAVIHEHPWTSVESGETV
;
A
#
# COMPACT_ATOMS: atom_id res chain seq x y z
N MET A 1 -2.23 -1.47 -6.84
CA MET A 1 -1.23 -0.38 -6.84
C MET A 1 0.12 -0.78 -7.44
N GLY A 2 0.57 -2.04 -7.39
CA GLY A 2 1.84 -2.47 -7.99
C GLY A 2 1.99 -2.16 -9.49
N VAL A 3 0.91 -2.19 -10.27
CA VAL A 3 0.94 -1.78 -11.69
C VAL A 3 1.38 -0.31 -11.83
N VAL A 4 0.92 0.58 -10.94
CA VAL A 4 1.30 2.00 -10.95
C VAL A 4 2.80 2.15 -10.69
N PHE A 5 3.36 1.39 -9.74
CA PHE A 5 4.79 1.36 -9.47
C PHE A 5 5.61 0.85 -10.65
N HIS A 6 5.14 -0.21 -11.31
CA HIS A 6 5.83 -0.82 -12.43
C HIS A 6 5.81 0.09 -13.67
N LEU A 7 4.64 0.62 -14.05
CA LEU A 7 4.50 1.42 -15.27
C LEU A 7 4.91 2.88 -15.09
N GLY A 8 4.76 3.43 -13.88
CA GLY A 8 5.05 4.85 -13.62
C GLY A 8 6.55 5.14 -13.55
N ALA A 9 7.30 4.32 -12.80
CA ALA A 9 8.72 4.54 -12.59
C ALA A 9 9.57 3.26 -12.53
N ASN A 10 9.06 2.13 -13.06
CA ASN A 10 9.75 0.83 -13.05
C ASN A 10 10.31 0.44 -11.66
N LEU A 11 9.54 0.70 -10.61
CA LEU A 11 10.03 0.57 -9.23
C LEU A 11 10.09 -0.88 -8.72
N MET A 12 9.68 -1.89 -9.51
CA MET A 12 9.63 -3.27 -9.02
C MET A 12 11.02 -3.84 -8.67
N PRO A 13 12.05 -3.73 -9.52
CA PRO A 13 13.38 -4.18 -9.14
C PRO A 13 13.92 -3.41 -7.92
N PHE A 14 13.54 -2.13 -7.77
CA PHE A 14 13.92 -1.32 -6.59
C PHE A 14 13.29 -1.87 -5.32
N VAL A 15 11.98 -2.14 -5.34
CA VAL A 15 11.27 -2.74 -4.21
C VAL A 15 11.87 -4.11 -3.86
N GLY A 16 12.22 -4.93 -4.86
CA GLY A 16 12.90 -6.22 -4.63
C GLY A 16 14.30 -6.07 -4.03
N ALA A 17 15.05 -5.03 -4.43
CA ALA A 17 16.37 -4.74 -3.90
C ALA A 17 16.36 -4.47 -2.38
N LEU A 18 15.29 -3.88 -1.84
CA LEU A 18 15.12 -3.67 -0.39
C LEU A 18 15.12 -4.96 0.44
N TYR A 19 14.90 -6.09 -0.23
CA TYR A 19 14.87 -7.44 0.35
C TYR A 19 15.99 -8.33 -0.18
N GLY A 20 16.99 -7.76 -0.86
CA GLY A 20 18.11 -8.52 -1.45
C GLY A 20 17.73 -9.33 -2.71
N TRP A 21 16.56 -9.10 -3.31
CA TRP A 21 16.11 -9.78 -4.51
C TRP A 21 15.79 -8.78 -5.65
N PRO A 22 16.82 -8.17 -6.28
CA PRO A 22 16.69 -7.01 -7.18
C PRO A 22 16.19 -7.40 -8.59
N THR A 23 15.04 -8.08 -8.65
CA THR A 23 14.38 -8.49 -9.90
C THR A 23 12.95 -7.97 -9.93
N VAL A 24 12.37 -7.84 -11.13
CA VAL A 24 10.95 -7.47 -11.26
C VAL A 24 10.06 -8.46 -10.51
N LEU A 25 10.34 -9.76 -10.63
CA LEU A 25 9.59 -10.82 -9.95
C LEU A 25 9.71 -10.72 -8.43
N GLY A 26 10.93 -10.54 -7.92
CA GLY A 26 11.19 -10.34 -6.49
C GLY A 26 10.41 -9.14 -5.95
N GLY A 27 10.47 -8.01 -6.67
CA GLY A 27 9.70 -6.81 -6.39
C GLY A 27 8.20 -7.05 -6.28
N TRP A 28 7.61 -7.73 -7.25
CA TRP A 28 6.18 -8.08 -7.21
C TRP A 28 5.83 -8.97 -6.02
N ALA A 29 6.64 -9.99 -5.75
CA ALA A 29 6.40 -10.90 -4.65
C ALA A 29 6.39 -10.17 -3.30
N VAL A 30 7.44 -9.38 -3.00
CA VAL A 30 7.51 -8.63 -1.74
C VAL A 30 6.45 -7.53 -1.68
N HIS A 31 6.12 -6.91 -2.81
CA HIS A 31 5.16 -5.83 -2.87
C HIS A 31 3.73 -6.33 -2.57
N LEU A 32 3.34 -7.47 -3.15
CA LEU A 32 2.06 -8.12 -2.87
C LEU A 32 1.99 -8.60 -1.42
N PHE A 33 3.05 -9.23 -0.93
CA PHE A 33 3.14 -9.68 0.45
C PHE A 33 2.95 -8.52 1.45
N ASN A 34 3.69 -7.42 1.27
CA ASN A 34 3.56 -6.23 2.11
C ASN A 34 2.17 -5.59 2.00
N SER A 35 1.56 -5.61 0.81
CA SER A 35 0.20 -5.11 0.61
C SER A 35 -0.81 -5.92 1.42
N VAL A 36 -0.69 -7.26 1.44
CA VAL A 36 -1.57 -8.11 2.25
C VAL A 36 -1.39 -7.81 3.74
N LEU A 37 -0.15 -7.71 4.23
CA LEU A 37 0.12 -7.39 5.64
C LEU A 37 -0.43 -6.02 6.04
N ALA A 38 -0.23 -5.02 5.18
CA ALA A 38 -0.79 -3.68 5.36
C ALA A 38 -2.33 -3.71 5.40
N GLY A 39 -2.96 -4.46 4.50
CA GLY A 39 -4.42 -4.60 4.48
C GLY A 39 -4.95 -5.24 5.77
N ILE A 40 -4.32 -6.31 6.25
CA ILE A 40 -4.66 -6.95 7.52
C ILE A 40 -4.51 -5.96 8.68
N LEU A 41 -3.39 -5.24 8.74
CA LEU A 41 -3.14 -4.27 9.81
C LEU A 41 -4.16 -3.13 9.78
N PHE A 42 -4.54 -2.62 8.60
CA PHE A 42 -5.60 -1.64 8.46
C PHE A 42 -6.93 -2.11 9.06
N THR A 43 -7.37 -3.32 8.70
CA THR A 43 -8.60 -3.91 9.23
C THR A 43 -8.51 -4.07 10.76
N LEU A 44 -7.37 -4.53 11.28
CA LEU A 44 -7.17 -4.66 12.73
C LEU A 44 -7.21 -3.31 13.46
N VAL A 45 -6.69 -2.25 12.85
CA VAL A 45 -6.73 -0.89 13.42
C VAL A 45 -8.17 -0.36 13.45
N LEU A 46 -8.89 -0.43 12.33
CA LEU A 46 -10.27 0.07 12.25
C LEU A 46 -11.28 -0.77 13.06
N SER A 47 -10.96 -2.04 13.33
CA SER A 47 -11.78 -2.89 14.21
C SER A 47 -11.72 -2.48 15.68
N ARG A 48 -10.76 -1.63 16.09
CA ARG A 48 -10.65 -1.20 17.49
C ARG A 48 -11.76 -0.19 17.84
N PRO A 49 -12.29 -0.21 19.09
CA PRO A 49 -13.41 0.64 19.50
C PRO A 49 -13.19 2.14 19.27
N ILE A 50 -11.94 2.61 19.42
CA ILE A 50 -11.54 4.02 19.25
C ILE A 50 -11.70 4.47 17.79
N PHE A 51 -11.37 3.60 16.83
CA PHE A 51 -11.35 3.93 15.40
C PHE A 51 -12.63 3.49 14.67
N ARG A 52 -13.46 2.64 15.28
CA ARG A 52 -14.68 2.11 14.66
C ARG A 52 -15.68 3.21 14.28
N GLN A 53 -15.68 4.33 15.01
CA GLN A 53 -16.57 5.47 14.74
C GLN A 53 -16.13 6.30 13.52
N GLN A 54 -14.91 6.07 13.00
CA GLN A 54 -14.32 6.84 11.89
C GLN A 54 -14.42 6.10 10.55
N ALA A 55 -15.20 5.03 10.48
CA ALA A 55 -15.41 4.21 9.29
C ALA A 55 -16.88 3.74 9.21
N THR A 56 -17.80 4.64 9.53
CA THR A 56 -19.25 4.37 9.53
C THR A 56 -19.89 4.58 8.16
N THR A 57 -19.21 5.31 7.28
CA THR A 57 -19.62 5.51 5.89
C THR A 57 -18.52 5.08 4.91
N VAL A 58 -18.89 4.85 3.65
CA VAL A 58 -17.93 4.60 2.56
C VAL A 58 -16.88 5.71 2.47
N ALA A 59 -17.31 6.98 2.52
CA ALA A 59 -16.41 8.13 2.38
C ALA A 59 -15.40 8.21 3.54
N GLU A 60 -15.84 7.94 4.77
CA GLU A 60 -14.99 7.84 5.94
C GLU A 60 -13.98 6.69 5.82
N SER A 61 -14.44 5.51 5.40
CA SER A 61 -13.59 4.33 5.21
C SER A 61 -12.52 4.56 4.13
N VAL A 62 -12.89 5.18 3.00
CA VAL A 62 -11.96 5.57 1.93
C VAL A 62 -10.96 6.60 2.43
N SER A 63 -11.41 7.62 3.17
CA SER A 63 -10.53 8.65 3.74
C SER A 63 -9.52 8.04 4.72
N ALA A 64 -9.98 7.15 5.60
CA ALA A 64 -9.13 6.40 6.52
C ALA A 64 -8.10 5.54 5.75
N GLY A 65 -8.54 4.87 4.68
CA GLY A 65 -7.65 4.08 3.81
C GLY A 65 -6.56 4.94 3.16
N VAL A 66 -6.90 6.12 2.65
CA VAL A 66 -5.93 7.06 2.05
C VAL A 66 -4.94 7.59 3.09
N VAL A 67 -5.40 8.01 4.26
CA VAL A 67 -4.52 8.47 5.36
C VAL A 67 -3.58 7.35 5.81
N TYR A 68 -4.10 6.13 5.97
CA TYR A 68 -3.32 4.96 6.33
C TYR A 68 -2.26 4.62 5.28
N ALA A 69 -2.64 4.59 4.00
CA ALA A 69 -1.71 4.32 2.91
C ALA A 69 -0.64 5.41 2.78
N ALA A 70 -0.99 6.68 2.98
CA ALA A 70 -0.02 7.76 3.04
C ALA A 70 0.99 7.57 4.18
N ALA A 71 0.52 7.17 5.37
CA ALA A 71 1.39 6.86 6.50
C ALA A 71 2.33 5.69 6.20
N ILE A 72 1.85 4.61 5.57
CA ILE A 72 2.71 3.52 5.09
C ILE A 72 3.76 4.05 4.11
N GLY A 73 3.37 4.88 3.16
CA GLY A 73 4.27 5.47 2.18
C GLY A 73 5.42 6.22 2.86
N LEU A 74 5.09 7.07 3.84
CA LEU A 74 6.07 7.83 4.63
C LEU A 74 6.97 6.94 5.47
N VAL A 75 6.42 5.92 6.14
CA VAL A 75 7.22 4.98 6.95
C VAL A 75 8.14 4.15 6.03
N SER A 76 7.65 3.73 4.89
CA SER A 76 8.42 2.89 3.97
C SER A 76 9.59 3.65 3.35
N THR A 77 9.36 4.89 2.91
CA THR A 77 10.42 5.72 2.29
C THR A 77 11.31 6.40 3.32
N GLY A 78 10.75 6.86 4.44
CA GLY A 78 11.48 7.63 5.46
C GLY A 78 12.20 6.76 6.49
N LEU A 79 11.77 5.52 6.72
CA LEU A 79 12.36 4.64 7.73
C LEU A 79 12.83 3.30 7.16
N LEU A 80 11.96 2.56 6.47
CA LEU A 80 12.33 1.22 5.99
C LEU A 80 13.45 1.27 4.95
N LEU A 81 13.41 2.23 4.03
CA LEU A 81 14.47 2.41 3.03
C LEU A 81 15.86 2.65 3.66
N PRO A 82 16.06 3.63 4.57
CA PRO A 82 17.34 3.79 5.28
C PRO A 82 17.79 2.55 6.04
N VAL A 83 16.87 1.83 6.68
CA VAL A 83 17.17 0.60 7.41
C VAL A 83 17.61 -0.51 6.46
N SER A 84 16.91 -0.70 5.34
CA SER A 84 17.30 -1.67 4.31
C SER A 84 18.67 -1.36 3.72
N MET A 85 18.95 -0.09 3.41
CA MET A 85 20.26 0.34 2.90
C MET A 85 21.40 0.02 3.88
N THR A 86 21.18 0.34 5.16
CA THR A 86 22.11 0.01 6.25
C THR A 86 22.33 -1.50 6.37
N ALA A 87 21.24 -2.29 6.35
CA ALA A 87 21.30 -3.73 6.47
C ALA A 87 22.00 -4.41 5.28
N LEU A 88 21.86 -3.85 4.09
CA LEU A 88 22.49 -4.36 2.87
C LEU A 88 23.91 -3.82 2.65
N GLY A 89 24.36 -2.89 3.48
CA GLY A 89 25.69 -2.27 3.36
C GLY A 89 25.86 -1.44 2.08
N VAL A 90 24.79 -0.81 1.60
CA VAL A 90 24.80 0.00 0.37
C VAL A 90 24.57 1.47 0.68
N GLU A 91 25.41 2.36 0.13
CA GLU A 91 25.24 3.81 0.27
C GLU A 91 24.23 4.38 -0.75
N SER A 92 24.04 3.67 -1.86
CA SER A 92 23.01 3.97 -2.86
C SER A 92 22.67 2.69 -3.62
N PHE A 93 21.43 2.60 -4.12
CA PHE A 93 21.09 1.57 -5.08
C PHE A 93 21.60 1.99 -6.47
N PRO A 94 22.14 1.07 -7.30
CA PRO A 94 22.76 1.40 -8.59
C PRO A 94 21.87 2.26 -9.50
N GLU A 95 22.48 3.25 -10.17
CA GLU A 95 21.79 4.13 -11.12
C GLU A 95 21.49 3.43 -12.46
N PRO A 96 20.24 3.48 -13.00
CA PRO A 96 19.06 3.86 -12.25
C PRO A 96 17.96 2.80 -12.33
N LEU A 97 17.73 2.20 -11.18
CA LEU A 97 16.45 1.65 -10.75
C LEU A 97 15.30 2.69 -10.84
N VAL A 98 15.64 3.95 -11.13
CA VAL A 98 14.77 5.09 -11.47
C VAL A 98 14.85 5.36 -12.98
N PRO A 99 13.77 5.66 -13.71
CA PRO A 99 13.81 5.68 -15.18
C PRO A 99 14.63 6.81 -15.80
N LEU A 100 14.81 7.91 -15.07
CA LEU A 100 15.44 9.14 -15.58
C LEU A 100 16.37 9.72 -14.50
N PRO A 101 17.54 10.27 -14.88
CA PRO A 101 18.40 10.98 -13.94
C PRO A 101 17.86 12.40 -13.64
N GLY A 102 18.30 12.96 -12.51
CA GLY A 102 18.03 14.35 -12.14
C GLY A 102 16.61 14.63 -11.64
N PHE A 103 16.22 15.92 -11.61
CA PHE A 103 14.96 16.38 -11.01
C PHE A 103 13.72 15.66 -11.56
N LEU A 104 13.68 15.44 -12.89
CA LEU A 104 12.54 14.81 -13.54
C LEU A 104 12.35 13.36 -13.08
N GLY A 105 13.43 12.61 -12.91
CA GLY A 105 13.41 11.26 -12.35
C GLY A 105 12.87 11.23 -10.93
N SER A 106 13.44 12.05 -10.05
CA SER A 106 13.00 12.17 -8.66
C SER A 106 11.53 12.56 -8.56
N PHE A 107 11.06 13.48 -9.40
CA PHE A 107 9.66 13.87 -9.47
C PHE A 107 8.75 12.71 -9.89
N LEU A 108 9.12 11.95 -10.92
CA LEU A 108 8.34 10.79 -11.37
C LEU A 108 8.26 9.69 -10.31
N VAL A 109 9.33 9.46 -9.55
CA VAL A 109 9.32 8.50 -8.43
C VAL A 109 8.36 8.97 -7.35
N ILE A 110 8.49 10.22 -6.88
CA ILE A 110 7.62 10.78 -5.84
C ILE A 110 6.16 10.74 -6.28
N LEU A 111 5.88 11.14 -7.53
CA LEU A 111 4.53 11.11 -8.09
C LEU A 111 3.99 9.68 -8.18
N SER A 112 4.78 8.74 -8.71
CA SER A 112 4.37 7.33 -8.83
C SER A 112 4.11 6.71 -7.45
N VAL A 113 4.98 7.01 -6.47
CA VAL A 113 4.82 6.56 -5.08
C VAL A 113 3.53 7.13 -4.47
N GLY A 114 3.31 8.43 -4.59
CA GLY A 114 2.11 9.10 -4.07
C GLY A 114 0.84 8.57 -4.70
N VAL A 115 0.76 8.53 -6.03
CA VAL A 115 -0.42 8.05 -6.76
C VAL A 115 -0.74 6.60 -6.40
N ALA A 116 0.26 5.73 -6.33
CA ALA A 116 -0.02 4.32 -6.04
C ALA A 116 -0.52 4.11 -4.59
N HIS A 117 -0.02 4.88 -3.62
CA HIS A 117 -0.53 4.82 -2.24
C HIS A 117 -1.95 5.39 -2.14
N VAL A 118 -2.28 6.45 -2.88
CA VAL A 118 -3.66 6.94 -2.97
C VAL A 118 -4.57 5.86 -3.57
N VAL A 119 -4.17 5.25 -4.70
CA VAL A 119 -4.91 4.14 -5.31
C VAL A 119 -5.09 2.97 -4.34
N TYR A 120 -4.03 2.61 -3.60
CA TYR A 120 -4.10 1.56 -2.60
C TYR A 120 -5.07 1.90 -1.47
N GLY A 121 -4.98 3.11 -0.91
CA GLY A 121 -5.84 3.55 0.18
C GLY A 121 -7.31 3.62 -0.21
N VAL A 122 -7.62 4.11 -1.42
CA VAL A 122 -8.98 4.11 -1.96
C VAL A 122 -9.51 2.69 -2.09
N LEU A 123 -8.75 1.78 -2.71
CA LEU A 123 -9.17 0.38 -2.87
C LEU A 123 -9.37 -0.31 -1.53
N LEU A 124 -8.47 -0.09 -0.58
CA LEU A 124 -8.52 -0.70 0.75
C LEU A 124 -9.73 -0.22 1.55
N GLY A 125 -9.95 1.09 1.60
CA GLY A 125 -11.09 1.69 2.30
C GLY A 125 -12.44 1.32 1.68
N ALA A 126 -12.53 1.31 0.34
CA ALA A 126 -13.73 0.87 -0.37
C ALA A 126 -14.02 -0.63 -0.12
N THR A 127 -12.99 -1.48 -0.17
CA THR A 127 -13.14 -2.91 0.11
C THR A 127 -13.60 -3.15 1.55
N TYR A 128 -13.01 -2.42 2.50
CA TYR A 128 -13.43 -2.48 3.91
C TYR A 128 -14.90 -2.09 4.08
N ALA A 129 -15.34 -0.98 3.48
CA ALA A 129 -16.73 -0.54 3.54
C ALA A 129 -17.68 -1.59 2.97
N VAL A 130 -17.41 -2.12 1.77
CA VAL A 130 -18.27 -3.14 1.12
C VAL A 130 -18.43 -4.38 1.99
N ILE A 131 -17.35 -4.86 2.62
CA ILE A 131 -17.39 -6.06 3.48
C ILE A 131 -18.21 -5.80 4.75
N HIS A 132 -18.13 -4.59 5.33
CA HIS A 132 -18.79 -4.28 6.60
C HIS A 132 -20.22 -3.74 6.43
N GLU A 133 -20.57 -3.24 5.25
CA GLU A 133 -21.94 -2.87 4.87
C GLU A 133 -22.80 -4.10 4.52
N HIS A 134 -22.18 -5.23 4.13
CA HIS A 134 -22.86 -6.51 3.87
C HIS A 134 -22.47 -7.62 4.88
N PRO A 135 -22.91 -7.54 6.15
CA PRO A 135 -22.67 -8.59 7.11
C PRO A 135 -23.69 -9.73 6.95
N TRP A 136 -23.61 -10.55 5.90
CA TRP A 136 -24.21 -11.90 5.84
C TRP A 136 -25.67 -12.10 6.36
N THR A 137 -26.55 -11.10 6.31
CA THR A 137 -27.96 -11.20 6.75
C THR A 137 -28.93 -11.21 5.57
N SER A 138 -28.81 -12.23 4.72
CA SER A 138 -29.95 -12.70 3.92
C SER A 138 -30.17 -14.22 4.02
N VAL A 139 -29.50 -14.89 4.97
CA VAL A 139 -29.88 -16.24 5.41
C VAL A 139 -30.86 -16.13 6.58
N GLU A 140 -31.92 -15.35 6.42
CA GLU A 140 -33.21 -15.74 7.01
C GLU A 140 -33.99 -16.38 5.86
N SER A 141 -33.68 -17.66 5.63
CA SER A 141 -34.61 -18.54 4.94
C SER A 141 -35.92 -18.47 5.71
N GLY A 142 -36.96 -17.98 5.03
CA GLY A 142 -38.27 -17.80 5.61
C GLY A 142 -38.81 -19.11 6.20
N GLU A 143 -39.28 -19.01 7.43
CA GLU A 143 -40.49 -19.69 7.86
C GLU A 143 -41.38 -18.59 8.45
N THR A 144 -42.31 -18.13 7.61
CA THR A 144 -43.52 -17.48 8.07
C THR A 144 -44.62 -18.53 8.09
N VAL A 145 -45.43 -18.43 9.14
CA VAL A 145 -46.69 -19.13 9.47
C VAL A 145 -46.54 -20.40 10.29
#